data_AF-A0A1Y2LVL6-F1
#
_entry.id   AF-A0A1Y2LVL6-F1
#
_cell.length_a   1.000
_cell.length_b   1.000
_cell.length_c   1.000
_cell.angle_alpha   90.00
_cell.angle_beta   90.00
_cell.angle_gamma   90.00
#
_symmetry.space_group_name_H-M   'P 1'
#
loop_
_entity.id
_entity.type
_entity.pdbx_description
1 polymer ?
#
loop_
_entity_poly.entity_id
_entity_poly.type
_entity_poly.pdbx_seq_one_letter_code
_entity_poly.pdbx_strand_id
1 'polypeptide(L)'
;MLSSLLHIAAFAAGVVHALPQPTAVPNAATPARAETTPAPQPEARQAAVNPFAGYSFYANPYYSSEVHNLAIPSLPASLKPAASAVAKVGSFVWLDTRAKVPTLDTYLADIKQKNAAGAKLMGTFVVYNLPDRDCSALASNGELKLDEDGANKYKTEYIDVIASILAKYPDIKVNLAIGKTCPVKIL
;
A
#
# COMPACT_ATOMS: atom_id res chain seq x y z
N MET A 1 -58.21 -43.56 -30.85
CA MET A 1 -57.54 -44.63 -31.62
C MET A 1 -56.10 -44.74 -31.11
N LEU A 2 -55.66 -45.96 -30.80
CA LEU A 2 -54.28 -46.47 -30.59
C LEU A 2 -53.40 -45.68 -29.59
N SER A 3 -53.07 -46.14 -28.38
CA SER A 3 -52.41 -47.38 -27.91
C SER A 3 -51.01 -47.62 -28.51
N SER A 4 -49.93 -47.47 -27.72
CA SER A 4 -49.10 -48.60 -27.23
C SER A 4 -47.67 -48.18 -26.75
N LEU A 5 -47.09 -49.02 -25.87
CA LEU A 5 -45.67 -49.20 -25.47
C LEU A 5 -45.07 -48.26 -24.40
N LEU A 6 -44.27 -48.67 -23.39
CA LEU A 6 -43.86 -49.97 -22.82
C LEU A 6 -43.02 -49.65 -21.53
N HIS A 7 -43.32 -50.30 -20.38
CA HIS A 7 -42.46 -50.81 -19.26
C HIS A 7 -41.28 -49.93 -18.71
N ILE A 8 -40.98 -49.83 -17.40
CA ILE A 8 -40.42 -50.86 -16.48
C ILE A 8 -40.31 -50.27 -15.04
N ALA A 9 -40.71 -51.07 -14.03
CA ALA A 9 -40.24 -51.22 -12.61
C ALA A 9 -40.12 -49.99 -11.67
N ALA A 10 -40.31 -50.06 -10.34
CA ALA A 10 -40.38 -51.16 -9.39
C ALA A 10 -41.15 -50.73 -8.10
N PHE A 11 -41.82 -51.71 -7.48
CA PHE A 11 -42.12 -51.97 -6.06
C PHE A 11 -41.88 -50.84 -5.02
N ALA A 12 -42.93 -50.35 -4.35
CA ALA A 12 -43.58 -50.88 -3.12
C ALA A 12 -42.79 -50.52 -1.85
N ALA A 13 -43.34 -50.13 -0.71
CA ALA A 13 -44.70 -49.98 -0.22
C ALA A 13 -44.65 -48.92 0.91
N GLY A 14 -45.71 -48.12 1.05
CA GLY A 14 -45.91 -47.34 2.26
C GLY A 14 -46.56 -48.18 3.35
N VAL A 15 -46.18 -47.99 4.61
CA VAL A 15 -47.09 -48.19 5.75
C VAL A 15 -46.68 -47.31 6.96
N VAL A 16 -47.71 -46.69 7.56
CA VAL A 16 -47.92 -46.24 8.96
C VAL A 16 -47.11 -45.06 9.55
N HIS A 17 -47.83 -43.93 9.66
CA HIS A 17 -48.11 -43.14 10.88
C HIS A 17 -47.08 -43.10 12.01
N ALA A 18 -46.52 -41.91 12.25
CA ALA A 18 -46.26 -41.40 13.60
C ALA A 18 -46.32 -39.85 13.58
N LEU A 19 -47.12 -39.28 14.50
CA LEU A 19 -47.18 -37.84 14.77
C LEU A 19 -45.80 -37.32 15.20
N PRO A 20 -45.41 -36.08 14.85
CA PRO A 20 -44.15 -35.51 15.30
C PRO A 20 -44.15 -35.34 16.82
N GLN A 21 -43.32 -36.11 17.52
CA GLN A 21 -42.93 -35.80 18.89
C GLN A 21 -41.90 -34.65 18.87
N PRO A 22 -41.94 -33.72 19.84
CA PRO A 22 -40.96 -32.64 19.93
C PRO A 22 -39.59 -33.21 20.29
N THR A 23 -38.67 -33.19 19.32
CA THR A 23 -37.24 -33.45 19.54
C THR A 23 -36.63 -32.26 20.27
N ALA A 24 -35.99 -32.54 21.40
CA ALA A 24 -35.20 -31.58 22.16
C ALA A 24 -34.11 -30.96 21.27
N VAL A 25 -34.05 -29.63 21.27
CA VAL A 25 -33.06 -28.84 20.53
C VAL A 25 -31.67 -29.07 21.17
N PRO A 26 -30.63 -29.45 20.39
CA PRO A 26 -29.27 -29.52 20.90
C PRO A 26 -28.73 -28.14 21.29
N ASN A 27 -27.93 -28.19 22.33
CA ASN A 27 -27.36 -27.11 23.12
C ASN A 27 -26.55 -26.09 22.29
N ALA A 28 -26.45 -24.87 22.86
CA ALA A 28 -25.83 -23.67 22.32
C ALA A 28 -24.52 -23.89 21.52
N ALA A 29 -24.46 -23.30 20.33
CA ALA A 29 -23.22 -23.11 19.58
C ALA A 29 -22.33 -22.10 20.32
N THR A 30 -21.16 -22.55 20.76
CA THR A 30 -20.09 -21.69 21.27
C THR A 30 -19.60 -20.78 20.13
N PRO A 31 -19.64 -19.44 20.28
CA PRO A 31 -19.05 -18.57 19.26
C PRO A 31 -17.53 -18.76 19.27
N ALA A 32 -16.97 -19.11 18.10
CA ALA A 32 -15.54 -19.09 17.87
C ALA A 32 -15.03 -17.65 18.04
N ARG A 33 -14.25 -17.40 19.10
CA ARG A 33 -13.62 -16.11 19.37
C ARG A 33 -12.54 -15.88 18.32
N ALA A 34 -12.71 -14.85 17.48
CA ALA A 34 -11.63 -14.34 16.67
C ALA A 34 -10.52 -13.80 17.60
N GLU A 35 -9.33 -14.38 17.52
CA GLU A 35 -8.15 -13.83 18.17
C GLU A 35 -7.66 -12.62 17.34
N THR A 36 -8.07 -11.43 17.75
CA THR A 36 -7.40 -10.21 17.31
C THR A 36 -6.06 -10.11 18.02
N THR A 37 -4.96 -10.28 17.28
CA THR A 37 -3.62 -9.89 17.75
C THR A 37 -3.69 -8.41 18.17
N PRO A 38 -3.33 -8.05 19.40
CA PRO A 38 -3.29 -6.65 19.82
C PRO A 38 -2.30 -5.90 18.93
N ALA A 39 -2.71 -4.77 18.37
CA ALA A 39 -1.77 -3.83 17.78
C ALA A 39 -0.71 -3.45 18.83
N PRO A 40 0.56 -3.27 18.46
CA PRO A 40 1.59 -2.79 19.38
C PRO A 40 1.08 -1.53 20.08
N GLN A 41 1.05 -1.54 21.42
CA GLN A 41 0.76 -0.32 22.17
C GLN A 41 1.81 0.72 21.79
N PRO A 42 1.43 1.98 21.50
CA PRO A 42 2.41 3.01 21.27
C PRO A 42 3.26 3.13 22.53
N GLU A 43 4.57 2.86 22.39
CA GLU A 43 5.55 3.12 23.42
C GLU A 43 5.37 4.55 23.93
N ALA A 44 5.56 4.74 25.25
CA ALA A 44 5.47 6.05 25.89
C ALA A 44 6.17 7.08 25.01
N ARG A 45 5.41 8.09 24.56
CA ARG A 45 5.87 9.11 23.61
C ARG A 45 7.15 9.72 24.16
N GLN A 46 8.30 9.27 23.66
CA GLN A 46 9.59 9.89 23.94
C GLN A 46 9.40 11.39 23.68
N ALA A 47 9.93 12.24 24.56
CA ALA A 47 9.91 13.68 24.36
C ALA A 47 10.26 13.95 22.89
N ALA A 48 9.35 14.60 22.14
CA ALA A 48 9.34 14.55 20.69
C ALA A 48 10.68 15.04 20.13
N VAL A 49 11.59 14.11 19.84
CA VAL A 49 12.84 14.41 19.15
C VAL A 49 12.46 14.74 17.73
N ASN A 50 12.87 15.92 17.24
CA ASN A 50 12.68 16.27 15.85
C ASN A 50 13.37 15.20 14.97
N PRO A 51 12.61 14.40 14.20
CA PRO A 51 13.19 13.28 13.44
C PRO A 51 14.14 13.74 12.33
N PHE A 52 14.09 15.03 11.97
CA PHE A 52 14.93 15.67 10.96
C PHE A 52 16.23 16.27 11.51
N ALA A 53 16.36 16.37 12.84
CA ALA A 53 17.48 17.08 13.45
C ALA A 53 18.83 16.48 13.05
N GLY A 54 19.73 17.32 12.52
CA GLY A 54 21.09 16.94 12.16
C GLY A 54 21.24 16.20 10.82
N TYR A 55 20.17 16.07 10.03
CA TYR A 55 20.19 15.43 8.72
C TYR A 55 19.63 16.36 7.64
N SER A 56 20.24 16.31 6.45
CA SER A 56 19.72 16.95 5.24
C SER A 56 18.91 15.94 4.43
N PHE A 57 17.92 16.42 3.70
CA PHE A 57 17.16 15.57 2.79
C PHE A 57 18.03 15.19 1.58
N TYR A 58 17.92 13.93 1.17
CA TYR A 58 18.58 13.45 -0.04
C TYR A 58 18.06 14.18 -1.29
N ALA A 59 18.97 14.63 -2.15
CA ALA A 59 18.61 15.25 -3.43
C ALA A 59 18.11 14.17 -4.39
N ASN A 60 16.81 14.20 -4.69
CA ASN A 60 16.14 13.25 -5.57
C ASN A 60 16.77 13.26 -6.99
N PRO A 61 17.44 12.16 -7.42
CA PRO A 61 18.11 12.12 -8.72
C PRO A 61 17.15 12.27 -9.90
N TYR A 62 15.91 11.78 -9.78
CA TYR A 62 14.88 11.96 -10.81
C TYR A 62 14.53 13.44 -10.97
N TYR A 63 14.21 14.14 -9.88
CA TYR A 63 13.90 15.57 -9.92
C TYR A 63 15.09 16.40 -10.42
N SER A 64 16.30 16.08 -9.95
CA SER A 64 17.53 16.71 -10.42
C SER A 64 17.67 16.59 -11.94
N SER A 65 17.38 15.40 -12.49
CA SER A 65 17.42 15.16 -13.94
C SER A 65 16.38 15.97 -14.70
N GLU A 66 15.16 16.15 -14.17
CA GLU A 66 14.13 17.00 -14.79
C GLU A 66 14.56 18.47 -14.81
N VAL A 67 15.16 18.96 -13.73
CA VAL A 67 15.68 20.32 -13.68
C VAL A 67 16.77 20.51 -14.73
N HIS A 68 17.71 19.57 -14.85
CA HIS A 68 18.79 19.66 -15.82
C HIS A 68 18.35 19.51 -17.27
N ASN A 69 17.42 18.59 -17.55
CA ASN A 69 17.08 18.20 -18.92
C ASN A 69 15.86 18.96 -19.48
N LEU A 70 14.96 19.43 -18.61
CA LEU A 70 13.69 20.06 -19.02
C LEU A 70 13.65 21.55 -18.64
N ALA A 71 14.01 21.88 -17.39
CA ALA A 71 13.92 23.25 -16.92
C ALA A 71 15.07 24.13 -17.44
N ILE A 72 16.33 23.78 -17.17
CA ILE A 72 17.49 24.61 -17.53
C ILE A 72 17.54 25.00 -19.03
N PRO A 73 17.23 24.10 -19.99
CA PRO A 73 17.24 24.46 -21.41
C PRO A 73 16.21 25.53 -21.80
N SER A 74 15.07 25.59 -21.09
CA SER A 74 13.99 26.55 -21.37
C SER A 74 14.15 27.89 -20.64
N LEU A 75 15.11 28.00 -19.72
CA LEU A 75 15.29 29.20 -18.88
C LEU A 75 16.26 30.23 -19.50
N PRO A 76 16.02 31.54 -19.25
CA PRO A 76 16.99 32.59 -19.50
C PRO A 76 18.34 32.31 -18.82
N ALA A 77 19.44 32.74 -19.43
CA ALA A 77 20.80 32.48 -18.94
C ALA A 77 21.01 32.93 -17.48
N SER A 78 20.39 34.05 -17.07
CA SER A 78 20.45 34.58 -15.71
C SER A 78 19.86 33.65 -14.64
N LEU A 79 18.93 32.76 -15.02
CA LEU A 79 18.25 31.85 -14.08
C LEU A 79 18.87 30.45 -14.04
N LYS A 80 19.71 30.08 -15.00
CA LYS A 80 20.35 28.75 -15.07
C LYS A 80 21.19 28.40 -13.82
N PRO A 81 21.95 29.34 -13.21
CA PRO A 81 22.66 29.05 -11.96
C PRO A 81 21.72 28.72 -10.81
N ALA A 82 20.60 29.46 -10.68
CA ALA A 82 19.60 29.22 -9.65
C ALA A 82 18.90 27.87 -9.84
N ALA A 83 18.51 27.53 -11.07
CA ALA A 83 17.94 26.22 -11.38
C ALA A 83 18.92 25.07 -11.06
N SER A 84 20.20 25.24 -11.42
CA SER A 84 21.24 24.25 -11.06
C SER A 84 21.44 24.09 -9.55
N ALA A 85 21.17 25.14 -8.76
CA ALA A 85 21.17 25.04 -7.29
C ALA A 85 19.95 24.27 -6.76
N VAL A 86 18.76 24.50 -7.34
CA VAL A 86 17.53 23.75 -7.00
C VAL A 86 17.67 22.26 -7.26
N ALA A 87 18.38 21.86 -8.33
CA ALA A 87 18.66 20.46 -8.64
C ALA A 87 19.45 19.71 -7.53
N LYS A 88 20.04 20.44 -6.56
CA LYS A 88 20.80 19.91 -5.43
C LYS A 88 20.03 19.98 -4.10
N VAL A 89 18.85 20.58 -4.09
CA VAL A 89 18.00 20.69 -2.89
C VAL A 89 17.29 19.36 -2.68
N GLY A 90 17.28 18.87 -1.44
CA GLY A 90 16.58 17.65 -1.07
C GLY A 90 15.07 17.76 -1.27
N SER A 91 14.48 16.76 -1.91
CA SER A 91 13.04 16.71 -2.20
C SER A 91 12.51 15.29 -2.07
N PHE A 92 11.20 15.15 -1.89
CA PHE A 92 10.58 13.84 -1.72
C PHE A 92 10.59 13.06 -3.04
N VAL A 93 10.86 11.76 -2.94
CA VAL A 93 10.66 10.79 -4.03
C VAL A 93 9.25 10.24 -3.92
N TRP A 94 8.47 10.36 -4.98
CA TRP A 94 7.11 9.85 -5.01
C TRP A 94 7.11 8.37 -5.42
N LEU A 95 6.58 7.51 -4.55
CA LEU A 95 6.35 6.10 -4.82
C LEU A 95 4.88 5.93 -5.24
N ASP A 96 4.48 6.57 -6.33
CA ASP A 96 3.09 6.68 -6.78
C ASP A 96 2.61 5.52 -7.67
N THR A 97 3.48 4.54 -7.93
CA THR A 97 3.16 3.27 -8.60
C THR A 97 4.03 2.16 -8.03
N ARG A 98 3.61 0.89 -8.17
CA ARG A 98 4.46 -0.27 -7.83
C ARG A 98 5.78 -0.27 -8.60
N ALA A 99 5.75 0.15 -9.86
CA ALA A 99 6.94 0.20 -10.73
C ALA A 99 8.04 1.15 -10.21
N LYS A 100 7.70 2.15 -9.40
CA LYS A 100 8.68 3.07 -8.79
C LYS A 100 9.28 2.53 -7.49
N VAL A 101 8.69 1.53 -6.85
CA VAL A 101 9.18 0.98 -5.57
C VAL A 101 10.64 0.53 -5.62
N PRO A 102 11.15 -0.12 -6.69
CA PRO A 102 12.58 -0.48 -6.76
C PRO A 102 13.56 0.71 -6.64
N THR A 103 13.14 1.93 -6.99
CA THR A 103 13.99 3.13 -6.83
C THR A 103 14.32 3.43 -5.37
N LEU A 104 13.48 2.99 -4.43
CA LEU A 104 13.73 3.07 -3.00
C LEU A 104 15.04 2.36 -2.62
N ASP A 105 15.27 1.16 -3.15
CA ASP A 105 16.48 0.37 -2.88
C ASP A 105 17.72 1.09 -3.43
N THR A 106 17.62 1.58 -4.68
CA THR A 106 18.68 2.34 -5.33
C THR A 106 19.07 3.60 -4.54
N TYR A 107 18.09 4.37 -4.09
CA TYR A 107 18.36 5.63 -3.40
C TYR A 107 18.86 5.40 -1.97
N LEU A 108 18.34 4.39 -1.25
CA LEU A 108 18.85 4.06 0.08
C LEU A 108 20.29 3.51 0.02
N ALA A 109 20.65 2.76 -1.02
CA ALA A 109 22.03 2.34 -1.26
C ALA A 109 22.98 3.54 -1.47
N ASP A 110 22.59 4.51 -2.29
CA ASP A 110 23.40 5.73 -2.51
C ASP A 110 23.50 6.58 -1.24
N ILE A 111 22.40 6.73 -0.50
CA ILE A 111 22.41 7.43 0.81
C ILE A 111 23.37 6.73 1.77
N LYS A 112 23.33 5.38 1.85
CA LYS A 112 24.25 4.60 2.68
C LYS A 112 25.71 4.87 2.32
N GLN A 113 26.03 4.85 1.02
CA GLN A 113 27.39 5.14 0.55
C GLN A 113 27.82 6.57 0.92
N LYS A 114 26.97 7.57 0.72
CA LYS A 114 27.28 8.97 1.03
C LYS A 114 27.42 9.21 2.52
N ASN A 115 26.59 8.58 3.35
CA ASN A 115 26.69 8.67 4.79
C ASN A 115 27.96 8.00 5.33
N ALA A 116 28.37 6.87 4.73
CA ALA A 116 29.66 6.25 5.03
C ALA A 116 30.85 7.16 4.69
N ALA A 117 30.70 8.04 3.69
CA ALA A 117 31.68 9.07 3.33
C ALA A 117 31.58 10.35 4.18
N GLY A 118 30.76 10.38 5.24
CA GLY A 118 30.63 11.49 6.19
C GLY A 118 29.46 12.44 5.93
N ALA A 119 28.63 12.19 4.92
CA ALA A 119 27.38 12.94 4.77
C ALA A 119 26.38 12.60 5.89
N LYS A 120 25.42 13.50 6.12
CA LYS A 120 24.29 13.26 7.02
C LYS A 120 22.98 13.37 6.25
N LEU A 121 22.73 12.40 5.39
CA LEU A 121 21.56 12.37 4.51
C LEU A 121 20.50 11.43 5.05
N MET A 122 19.23 11.82 4.89
CA MET A 122 18.08 10.96 5.14
C MET A 122 17.27 10.73 3.88
N GLY A 123 16.66 9.55 3.77
CA GLY A 123 15.72 9.24 2.71
C GLY A 123 14.37 9.89 2.97
N THR A 124 13.77 10.49 1.95
CA THR A 124 12.47 11.17 2.05
C THR A 124 11.56 10.72 0.91
N PHE A 125 10.47 10.04 1.24
CA PHE A 125 9.59 9.41 0.25
C PHE A 125 8.12 9.72 0.53
N VAL A 126 7.31 9.70 -0.53
CA VAL A 126 5.84 9.75 -0.44
C VAL A 126 5.30 8.37 -0.78
N VAL A 127 4.58 7.75 0.16
CA VAL A 127 3.84 6.50 -0.04
C VAL A 127 2.45 6.87 -0.55
N TYR A 128 2.23 6.76 -1.86
CA TYR A 128 1.04 7.32 -2.51
C TYR A 128 0.48 6.41 -3.61
N ASN A 129 0.03 5.21 -3.28
CA ASN A 129 -0.58 4.29 -4.25
C ASN A 129 -1.86 3.62 -3.72
N LEU A 130 -2.66 4.35 -2.95
CA LEU A 130 -3.89 3.80 -2.37
C LEU A 130 -4.87 3.35 -3.46
N PRO A 131 -5.63 2.26 -3.23
CA PRO A 131 -6.76 1.89 -4.09
C PRO A 131 -7.77 3.03 -4.16
N ASP A 132 -8.27 3.31 -5.36
CA ASP A 132 -9.21 4.42 -5.63
C ASP A 132 -8.70 5.76 -5.05
N ARG A 133 -7.38 6.01 -5.12
CA ARG A 133 -6.81 7.28 -4.64
C ARG A 133 -7.49 8.47 -5.31
N ASP A 134 -7.42 9.62 -4.63
CA ASP A 134 -7.98 10.88 -5.11
C ASP A 134 -9.49 10.82 -5.37
N CYS A 135 -10.23 10.07 -4.55
CA CYS A 135 -11.68 9.85 -4.62
C CYS A 135 -12.58 11.11 -4.60
N SER A 136 -12.01 12.29 -4.34
CA SER A 136 -12.72 13.58 -4.41
C SER A 136 -12.25 14.45 -5.59
N ALA A 137 -11.27 13.99 -6.37
CA ALA A 137 -10.81 14.63 -7.59
C ALA A 137 -11.68 14.19 -8.78
N LEU A 138 -11.70 15.02 -9.83
CA LEU A 138 -12.42 14.73 -11.07
C LEU A 138 -11.76 13.60 -11.88
N ALA A 139 -10.48 13.32 -11.62
CA ALA A 139 -9.74 12.24 -12.23
C ALA A 139 -8.66 11.73 -11.25
N SER A 140 -8.39 10.42 -11.32
CA SER A 140 -7.31 9.77 -10.60
C SER A 140 -6.45 9.00 -11.58
N ASN A 141 -5.12 9.13 -11.44
CA ASN A 141 -4.16 8.31 -12.17
C ASN A 141 -3.73 7.07 -11.34
N GLY A 142 -4.53 6.65 -10.36
CA GLY A 142 -4.27 5.48 -9.52
C GLY A 142 -4.26 4.18 -10.32
N GLU A 143 -3.27 3.31 -10.09
CA GLU A 143 -3.18 2.00 -10.74
C GLU A 143 -3.94 0.88 -9.99
N LEU A 144 -4.35 1.13 -8.75
CA LEU A 144 -5.06 0.17 -7.91
C LEU A 144 -6.52 0.58 -7.74
N LYS A 145 -7.43 -0.38 -7.91
CA LYS A 145 -8.86 -0.18 -7.70
C LYS A 145 -9.43 -1.16 -6.70
N LEU A 146 -10.38 -0.74 -5.87
CA LEU A 146 -10.96 -1.63 -4.85
C LEU A 146 -11.70 -2.82 -5.46
N ASP A 147 -12.32 -2.66 -6.62
CA ASP A 147 -13.03 -3.71 -7.36
C ASP A 147 -12.10 -4.67 -8.13
N GLU A 148 -10.81 -4.36 -8.22
CA GLU A 148 -9.79 -5.16 -8.92
C GLU A 148 -8.73 -5.72 -7.95
N ASP A 149 -9.13 -6.16 -6.76
CA ASP A 149 -8.26 -6.68 -5.70
C ASP A 149 -7.21 -5.65 -5.20
N GLY A 150 -7.52 -4.35 -5.33
CA GLY A 150 -6.57 -3.27 -5.03
C GLY A 150 -6.10 -3.25 -3.58
N ALA A 151 -6.95 -3.62 -2.62
CA ALA A 151 -6.56 -3.66 -1.22
C ALA A 151 -5.46 -4.71 -0.95
N ASN A 152 -5.59 -5.91 -1.53
CA ASN A 152 -4.59 -6.95 -1.40
C ASN A 152 -3.30 -6.56 -2.14
N LYS A 153 -3.40 -6.10 -3.40
CA LYS A 153 -2.25 -5.62 -4.18
C LYS A 153 -1.49 -4.48 -3.49
N TYR A 154 -2.22 -3.54 -2.88
CA TYR A 154 -1.62 -2.45 -2.11
C TYR A 154 -0.81 -2.99 -0.92
N LYS A 155 -1.33 -4.01 -0.22
CA LYS A 155 -0.62 -4.63 0.88
C LYS A 155 0.60 -5.42 0.39
N THR A 156 0.39 -6.43 -0.45
CA THR A 156 1.39 -7.47 -0.74
C THR A 156 2.40 -7.06 -1.81
N GLU A 157 1.99 -6.24 -2.78
CA GLU A 157 2.84 -5.89 -3.92
C GLU A 157 3.43 -4.47 -3.82
N TYR A 158 2.95 -3.68 -2.86
CA TYR A 158 3.40 -2.31 -2.66
C TYR A 158 3.95 -2.08 -1.23
N ILE A 159 3.12 -2.19 -0.18
CA ILE A 159 3.57 -1.94 1.20
C ILE A 159 4.59 -2.97 1.69
N ASP A 160 4.33 -4.26 1.49
CA ASP A 160 5.22 -5.34 1.94
C ASP A 160 6.58 -5.25 1.21
N VAL A 161 6.58 -4.84 -0.06
CA VAL A 161 7.82 -4.60 -0.84
C VAL A 161 8.58 -3.40 -0.29
N ILE A 162 7.90 -2.28 0.01
CA ILE A 162 8.52 -1.11 0.65
C ILE A 162 9.14 -1.50 2.00
N ALA A 163 8.40 -2.23 2.84
CA ALA A 163 8.87 -2.68 4.15
C ALA A 163 10.10 -3.59 4.04
N SER A 164 10.09 -4.53 3.09
CA SER A 164 11.21 -5.41 2.79
C SER A 164 12.47 -4.63 2.39
N ILE A 165 12.33 -3.61 1.55
CA ILE A 165 13.46 -2.75 1.16
C ILE A 165 13.96 -1.95 2.37
N LEU A 166 13.07 -1.32 3.14
CA LEU A 166 13.47 -0.53 4.34
C LEU A 166 14.23 -1.39 5.35
N ALA A 167 13.84 -2.66 5.54
CA ALA A 167 14.53 -3.60 6.43
C ALA A 167 15.99 -3.90 6.03
N LYS A 168 16.37 -3.69 4.76
CA LYS A 168 17.77 -3.81 4.31
C LYS A 168 18.65 -2.65 4.77
N TYR A 169 18.06 -1.52 5.19
CA TYR A 169 18.75 -0.27 5.52
C TYR A 169 18.40 0.24 6.93
N PRO A 170 18.59 -0.56 7.99
CA PRO A 170 18.17 -0.20 9.35
C PRO A 170 18.88 1.06 9.90
N ASP A 171 20.08 1.38 9.40
CA ASP A 171 20.90 2.51 9.86
C ASP A 171 20.60 3.83 9.12
N ILE A 172 19.73 3.81 8.11
CA ILE A 172 19.38 4.99 7.33
C ILE A 172 18.12 5.62 7.90
N LYS A 173 18.19 6.91 8.27
CA LYS A 173 16.98 7.66 8.63
C LYS A 173 16.09 7.82 7.41
N VAL A 174 14.82 7.47 7.57
CA VAL A 174 13.80 7.59 6.52
C VAL A 174 12.60 8.35 7.06
N ASN A 175 12.11 9.30 6.26
CA ASN A 175 10.84 9.98 6.48
C ASN A 175 9.86 9.60 5.37
N LEU A 176 8.67 9.15 5.76
CA LEU A 176 7.60 8.76 4.86
C LEU A 176 6.40 9.70 5.03
N ALA A 177 6.05 10.41 3.96
CA ALA A 177 4.73 11.04 3.87
C ALA A 177 3.72 9.98 3.40
N ILE A 178 2.71 9.70 4.24
CA ILE A 178 1.75 8.63 3.97
C ILE A 178 0.47 9.21 3.37
N GLY A 179 0.05 8.67 2.22
CA GLY A 179 -1.20 9.02 1.56
C GLY A 179 -2.41 8.79 2.45
N LYS A 180 -3.39 9.70 2.39
CA LYS A 180 -4.62 9.62 3.17
C LYS A 180 -5.61 8.65 2.53
N THR A 181 -6.20 7.76 3.32
CA THR A 181 -7.26 6.87 2.86
C THR A 181 -8.50 7.65 2.42
N CYS A 182 -9.13 7.14 1.37
CA CYS A 182 -10.42 7.61 0.94
C CYS A 182 -11.54 7.01 1.81
N PRO A 183 -12.54 7.80 2.23
CA PRO A 183 -13.69 7.24 2.92
C PRO A 183 -14.44 6.29 1.98
N VAL A 184 -14.80 5.11 2.49
CA VAL A 184 -15.67 4.16 1.79
C VAL A 184 -17.02 4.85 1.60
N LYS A 185 -17.40 5.16 0.35
CA LYS A 185 -18.76 5.58 0.04
C LYS A 185 -19.64 4.35 0.09
N ILE A 186 -20.39 4.18 1.17
CA ILE A 186 -21.51 3.25 1.23
C ILE A 186 -22.60 3.87 0.34
N LEU A 187 -22.83 3.28 -0.84
CA LEU A 187 -23.97 3.58 -1.70
C LEU A 187 -25.17 2.73 -1.30
#